data_AF-A0A1V6HA46-F1
#
_entry.id   AF-A0A1V6HA46-F1
#
_cell.length_a   1.000
_cell.length_b   1.000
_cell.length_c   1.000
_cell.angle_alpha   90.00
_cell.angle_beta   90.00
_cell.angle_gamma   90.00
#
_symmetry.space_group_name_H-M   'P 1'
#
loop_
_entity.id
_entity.type
_entity.pdbx_description
1 polymer ?
#
loop_
_entity_poly.entity_id
_entity_poly.type
_entity_poly.pdbx_seq_one_letter_code
_entity_poly.pdbx_strand_id
1 'polypeptide(L)' 'MFVANLEPRKIFGILSEAMVLAGHDDDGLAIFSPLRPLPAGAKIS' A
#
# COMPACT_ATOMS: atom_id res chain seq x y z
N MET A 1 -2.10 1.85 4.16
CA MET A 1 -1.38 0.59 4.42
C MET A 1 -0.44 0.30 3.26
N PHE A 2 0.69 -0.36 3.49
CA PHE A 2 1.71 -0.57 2.45
C PHE A 2 2.17 -2.02 2.39
N VAL A 3 2.42 -2.51 1.17
CA VAL A 3 3.25 -3.70 0.94
C VAL A 3 4.70 -3.23 0.79
N ALA A 4 5.58 -3.68 1.68
CA ALA A 4 6.94 -3.16 1.85
C ALA A 4 8.04 -4.22 1.68
N ASN A 5 7.69 -5.44 1.25
CA ASN A 5 8.61 -6.57 1.10
C ASN A 5 8.72 -7.07 -0.35
N LEU A 6 8.22 -6.29 -1.32
CA LEU A 6 8.43 -6.58 -2.74
C LEU A 6 9.80 -6.07 -3.16
N GLU A 7 10.36 -6.67 -4.21
CA GLU A 7 11.55 -6.13 -4.85
C GLU A 7 11.27 -4.70 -5.38
N PRO A 8 12.07 -3.70 -5.00
CA PRO A 8 11.91 -2.34 -5.50
C PRO A 8 12.01 -2.28 -7.02
N ARG A 9 11.16 -1.46 -7.65
CA ARG A 9 11.17 -1.33 -9.12
C ARG A 9 11.00 0.11 -9.57
N LYS A 10 11.59 0.45 -10.72
CA LYS A 10 11.42 1.77 -11.32
C LYS A 10 10.04 1.90 -11.99
N ILE A 11 9.37 3.01 -11.74
CA ILE A 11 8.10 3.40 -12.37
C ILE A 11 8.32 4.82 -12.90
N PHE A 12 8.26 5.00 -14.22
CA PHE A 12 8.56 6.27 -14.90
C PHE A 12 9.90 6.91 -14.46
N GLY A 13 10.94 6.08 -14.26
CA GLY A 13 12.27 6.53 -13.84
C GLY A 13 12.45 6.73 -12.33
N ILE A 14 11.37 6.72 -11.55
CA ILE A 14 11.39 6.87 -10.08
C ILE A 14 11.42 5.47 -9.44
N LEU A 15 12.29 5.25 -8.45
CA LEU A 15 12.33 3.99 -7.71
C LEU A 15 11.16 3.92 -6.72
N SER A 16 10.29 2.91 -6.87
CA SER A 16 9.18 2.63 -5.97
C SER A 16 9.60 1.60 -4.94
N GLU A 17 9.58 1.98 -3.66
CA GLU A 17 10.00 1.13 -2.53
C GLU A 17 8.83 0.47 -1.79
N ALA A 18 7.59 0.90 -2.07
CA ALA A 18 6.39 0.36 -1.46
C ALA A 18 5.20 0.50 -2.40
N MET A 19 4.12 -0.23 -2.10
CA MET A 19 2.83 -0.11 -2.79
C MET A 19 1.70 0.10 -1.79
N VAL A 20 0.76 1.00 -2.09
CA VAL A 20 -0.45 1.19 -1.27
C VAL A 20 -1.39 0.02 -1.49
N LEU A 21 -1.91 -0.56 -0.41
CA LEU A 21 -2.92 -1.61 -0.49
C LEU A 21 -4.29 -1.01 -0.84
N ALA A 22 -4.89 -1.48 -1.92
CA ALA A 22 -6.22 -1.06 -2.40
C ALA A 22 -6.99 -2.27 -2.95
N GLY A 23 -8.31 -2.24 -2.78
CA GLY A 23 -9.24 -3.11 -3.48
C GLY A 23 -9.62 -2.51 -4.83
N HIS A 24 -9.93 -3.37 -5.80
CA HIS A 24 -10.41 -2.97 -7.12
C HIS A 24 -11.53 -3.92 -7.52
N ASP A 25 -12.69 -3.36 -7.82
CA ASP A 25 -13.87 -4.06 -8.35
C ASP A 25 -14.55 -3.21 -9.46
N ASP A 26 -15.75 -3.61 -9.87
CA ASP A 26 -16.52 -2.91 -10.91
C ASP A 26 -16.88 -1.46 -10.53
N ASP A 27 -16.89 -1.12 -9.23
CA ASP A 27 -17.16 0.23 -8.73
C ASP A 27 -15.89 1.10 -8.63
N GLY A 28 -14.70 0.50 -8.85
CA GLY A 28 -13.43 1.19 -9.00
C GLY A 28 -12.44 0.89 -7.87
N LEU A 29 -11.65 1.91 -7.49
CA LEU A 29 -10.53 1.75 -6.55
C LEU A 29 -10.90 2.20 -5.13
N ALA A 30 -10.67 1.34 -4.14
CA ALA A 30 -10.85 1.65 -2.72
C ALA A 30 -9.57 1.42 -1.91
N ILE A 31 -9.09 2.45 -1.21
CA ILE A 31 -7.89 2.34 -0.36
C ILE A 31 -8.27 1.75 0.99
N PHE A 32 -7.51 0.77 1.46
CA PHE A 32 -7.70 0.24 2.80
C PHE A 32 -7.17 1.22 3.86
N SER A 33 -7.95 1.42 4.93
CA SER A 33 -7.60 2.26 6.08
C SER A 33 -7.93 1.52 7.40
N PRO A 34 -7.11 1.66 8.46
CA PRO A 34 -7.44 1.05 9.75
C PRO A 34 -8.64 1.76 10.39
N LEU A 35 -9.49 0.99 11.09
CA LEU A 35 -10.67 1.52 11.78
C LEU A 35 -10.34 2.41 12.99
N ARG A 36 -9.10 2.33 13.48
CA ARG A 36 -8.57 3.12 14.60
C ARG A 36 -7.19 3.65 14.23
N PRO A 37 -6.73 4.79 14.78
CA PRO A 37 -5.37 5.25 14.59
C PRO A 37 -4.37 4.19 15.05
N LEU A 38 -3.33 3.96 14.23
CA LEU A 38 -2.21 3.09 14.54
C LEU A 38 -0.91 3.89 14.41
N PRO A 39 0.13 3.59 15.21
CA PRO A 39 1.43 4.20 15.01
C PRO A 39 2.01 3.82 13.64
N ALA A 40 2.87 4.69 13.10
CA ALA A 40 3.59 4.41 11.87
C ALA A 40 4.42 3.11 12.00
N GLY A 41 4.40 2.26 10.97
CA GLY A 41 5.12 0.98 10.99
C GLY A 41 4.43 -0.15 11.74
N ALA A 42 3.19 0.05 12.24
CA ALA A 42 2.38 -1.04 12.78
C ALA A 42 2.28 -2.18 11.74
N LYS A 43 2.66 -3.40 12.14
CA LYS A 43 2.66 -4.58 11.26
C LYS A 43 1.24 -5.07 11.04
N ILE A 44 0.98 -5.50 9.81
CA ILE A 44 -0.23 -6.23 9.43
C ILE A 44 0.12 -7.72 9.51
N SER A 45 -0.75 -8.52 10.12
CA SER A 45 -0.58 -9.96 10.33
C SER A 45 -1.80 -10.71 9.85
#